data_AF-A0A1U7LLH2-F1
#
_entry.id   AF-A0A1U7LLH2-F1
#
_cell.length_a   1.000
_cell.length_b   1.000
_cell.length_c   1.000
_cell.angle_alpha   90.00
_cell.angle_beta   90.00
_cell.angle_gamma   90.00
#
_symmetry.space_group_name_H-M   'P 1'
#
loop_
_entity.id
_entity.type
_entity.pdbx_description
1 polymer ?
#
loop_
_entity_poly.entity_id
_entity_poly.type
_entity_poly.pdbx_seq_one_letter_code
_entity_poly.pdbx_strand_id
1 'polypeptide(L)'
;IFGFGLASARGYSTTVGGIFFGFIAFGLIFAATASSAYIVDGYRSLNVEGFICLLMFKNFFGFFLTQKVADWIMSTPVDQLDTKMFNIIGVIQVFVCLTCIPMYVYGKKCRDFTHRYDVLKYLGLD
;
A
#
# COMPACT_ATOMS: atom_id res chain seq x y z
N ILE A 1 -6.76 -11.36 0.96
CA ILE A 1 -5.43 -11.99 1.22
C ILE A 1 -5.55 -13.20 2.15
N PHE A 2 -6.18 -13.09 3.33
CA PHE A 2 -6.43 -14.24 4.22
C PHE A 2 -7.24 -15.38 3.59
N GLY A 3 -8.33 -15.04 2.87
CA GLY A 3 -9.15 -16.03 2.16
C GLY A 3 -8.41 -16.76 1.03
N PHE A 4 -7.47 -16.07 0.37
CA PHE A 4 -6.60 -16.70 -0.63
C PHE A 4 -5.60 -17.65 0.03
N GLY A 5 -4.93 -17.23 1.12
CA GLY A 5 -4.01 -18.10 1.86
C GLY A 5 -4.67 -19.36 2.43
N LEU A 6 -5.90 -19.26 2.93
CA LEU A 6 -6.68 -20.42 3.39
C LEU A 6 -7.14 -21.33 2.25
N ALA A 7 -7.51 -20.76 1.10
CA ALA A 7 -7.91 -21.53 -0.08
C ALA A 7 -6.73 -22.34 -0.63
N SER A 8 -5.53 -21.74 -0.70
CA SER A 8 -4.30 -22.40 -1.10
C SER A 8 -3.85 -23.48 -0.11
N ALA A 9 -3.92 -23.22 1.19
CA ALA A 9 -3.46 -24.17 2.22
C ALA A 9 -4.33 -25.44 2.35
N ARG A 10 -5.64 -25.34 2.05
CA ARG A 10 -6.59 -26.46 2.17
C ARG A 10 -6.88 -27.16 0.83
N GLY A 11 -6.20 -26.76 -0.25
CA GLY A 11 -6.41 -27.36 -1.58
C GLY A 11 -7.83 -27.16 -2.12
N TYR A 12 -8.50 -26.05 -1.77
CA TYR A 12 -9.81 -25.74 -2.35
C TYR A 12 -9.71 -25.49 -3.85
N SER A 13 -10.82 -25.73 -4.58
CA SER A 13 -10.90 -25.53 -6.03
C SER A 13 -10.32 -24.18 -6.47
N THR A 14 -9.54 -24.19 -7.55
CA THR A 14 -8.88 -23.02 -8.16
C THR A 14 -9.83 -21.83 -8.35
N THR A 15 -11.13 -22.09 -8.58
CA THR A 15 -12.17 -21.06 -8.69
C THR A 15 -12.30 -20.21 -7.42
N VAL A 16 -12.24 -20.83 -6.23
CA VAL A 16 -12.36 -20.13 -4.95
C VAL A 16 -11.14 -19.24 -4.72
N GLY A 17 -9.94 -19.75 -5.00
CA GLY A 17 -8.70 -18.95 -4.97
C GLY A 17 -8.76 -17.76 -5.94
N GLY A 18 -9.24 -17.98 -7.16
CA GLY A 18 -9.38 -16.94 -8.17
C GLY A 18 -10.32 -15.80 -7.76
N ILE A 19 -11.44 -16.10 -7.12
CA ILE A 19 -12.38 -15.09 -6.61
C ILE A 19 -11.72 -14.22 -5.54
N PHE A 20 -11.04 -14.83 -4.56
CA PHE A 20 -10.32 -14.07 -3.53
C PHE A 20 -9.17 -13.24 -4.09
N PHE A 21 -8.50 -13.73 -5.14
CA PHE A 21 -7.47 -12.97 -5.84
C PHE A 21 -8.07 -11.76 -6.58
N GLY A 22 -9.25 -11.92 -7.21
CA GLY A 22 -10.00 -10.82 -7.82
C GLY A 22 -10.33 -9.70 -6.84
N PHE A 23 -10.77 -10.04 -5.62
CA PHE A 23 -11.01 -9.04 -4.56
C PHE A 23 -9.74 -8.29 -4.14
N ILE A 24 -8.59 -8.98 -4.11
CA ILE A 24 -7.29 -8.34 -3.81
C ILE A 24 -6.93 -7.34 -4.92
N ALA A 25 -7.06 -7.74 -6.19
CA ALA A 25 -6.76 -6.88 -7.33
C ALA A 25 -7.69 -5.65 -7.37
N PHE A 26 -8.98 -5.85 -7.11
CA PHE A 26 -9.96 -4.76 -7.03
C PHE A 26 -9.58 -3.74 -5.94
N GLY A 27 -9.26 -4.22 -4.73
CA GLY A 27 -8.83 -3.35 -3.64
C GLY A 27 -7.54 -2.57 -3.94
N LEU A 28 -6.58 -3.20 -4.61
CA LEU A 28 -5.32 -2.56 -5.02
C LEU A 28 -5.57 -1.40 -5.99
N ILE A 29 -6.41 -1.61 -7.00
CA ILE A 29 -6.74 -0.58 -7.99
C ILE A 29 -7.47 0.57 -7.31
N PHE A 30 -8.46 0.28 -6.46
CA PHE A 30 -9.21 1.29 -5.72
C PHE A 30 -8.28 2.16 -4.85
N ALA A 31 -7.37 1.54 -4.10
CA ALA A 31 -6.41 2.26 -3.25
C ALA A 31 -5.43 3.12 -4.07
N ALA A 32 -4.95 2.61 -5.21
CA ALA A 32 -4.06 3.35 -6.10
C ALA A 32 -4.75 4.59 -6.68
N THR A 33 -5.99 4.43 -7.19
CA THR A 33 -6.77 5.54 -7.74
C THR A 33 -7.16 6.58 -6.68
N ALA A 34 -7.55 6.14 -5.47
CA ALA A 34 -7.87 7.05 -4.37
C ALA A 34 -6.65 7.90 -3.96
N SER A 35 -5.45 7.28 -3.91
CA SER A 35 -4.21 7.98 -3.55
C SER A 35 -3.79 9.00 -4.60
N SER A 36 -3.92 8.67 -5.89
CA SER A 36 -3.59 9.60 -6.97
C SER A 36 -4.56 10.77 -7.03
N ALA A 37 -5.87 10.53 -6.84
CA ALA A 37 -6.88 11.58 -6.77
C ALA A 37 -6.59 12.55 -5.61
N TYR A 38 -6.23 12.03 -4.43
CA TYR A 38 -5.92 12.87 -3.27
C TYR A 38 -4.76 13.84 -3.52
N ILE A 39 -3.69 13.38 -4.17
CA ILE A 39 -2.55 14.26 -4.51
C ILE A 39 -2.99 15.34 -5.50
N VAL A 40 -3.72 14.93 -6.56
CA VAL A 40 -4.15 15.83 -7.63
C VAL A 40 -5.05 16.96 -7.10
N ASP A 41 -5.92 16.64 -6.16
CA ASP A 41 -6.84 17.59 -5.53
C ASP A 41 -6.18 18.43 -4.43
N GLY A 42 -5.19 17.86 -3.72
CA GLY A 42 -4.52 18.50 -2.59
C GLY A 42 -3.43 19.50 -2.96
N TYR A 43 -2.70 19.28 -4.07
CA TYR A 43 -1.47 20.00 -4.40
C TYR A 43 -1.36 20.36 -5.88
N ARG A 44 -2.38 21.02 -6.44
CA ARG A 44 -2.54 21.20 -7.89
C ARG A 44 -1.32 21.77 -8.63
N SER A 45 -0.53 22.63 -8.00
CA SER A 45 0.72 23.20 -8.53
C SER A 45 1.90 22.22 -8.50
N LEU A 46 1.96 21.30 -7.53
CA LEU A 46 3.05 20.34 -7.31
C LEU A 46 2.64 18.88 -7.60
N ASN A 47 1.56 18.68 -8.35
CA ASN A 47 0.98 17.36 -8.63
C ASN A 47 1.98 16.40 -9.27
N VAL A 48 2.81 16.88 -10.20
CA VAL A 48 3.79 16.05 -10.93
C VAL A 48 4.89 15.57 -10.00
N GLU A 49 5.47 16.46 -9.19
CA GLU A 49 6.53 16.14 -8.24
C GLU A 49 6.03 15.21 -7.13
N GLY A 50 4.82 15.47 -6.61
CA GLY A 50 4.17 14.61 -5.62
C GLY A 50 3.93 13.20 -6.15
N PHE A 51 3.55 13.05 -7.43
CA PHE A 51 3.35 11.75 -8.04
C PHE A 51 4.67 10.98 -8.22
N ILE A 52 5.76 11.66 -8.60
CA ILE A 52 7.09 11.04 -8.69
C ILE A 52 7.55 10.54 -7.32
N CYS A 53 7.41 11.35 -6.28
CA CYS A 53 7.74 10.96 -4.91
C CYS A 53 6.94 9.73 -4.45
N LEU A 54 5.63 9.69 -4.72
CA LEU A 54 4.79 8.53 -4.39
C LEU A 54 5.24 7.27 -5.15
N LEU A 55 5.52 7.39 -6.46
CA LEU A 55 6.00 6.27 -7.27
C LEU A 55 7.36 5.77 -6.82
N MET A 56 8.30 6.66 -6.48
CA MET A 56 9.59 6.29 -5.92
C MET A 56 9.41 5.52 -4.61
N PHE A 57 8.61 6.05 -3.69
CA PHE A 57 8.33 5.38 -2.42
C PHE A 57 7.76 3.97 -2.62
N LYS A 58 6.78 3.83 -3.53
CA LYS A 58 6.18 2.52 -3.87
C LYS A 58 7.25 1.52 -4.34
N ASN A 59 8.15 1.94 -5.23
CA ASN A 59 9.17 1.07 -5.81
C ASN A 59 10.26 0.71 -4.80
N PHE A 60 10.72 1.64 -3.98
CA PHE A 60 11.69 1.35 -2.91
C PHE A 60 11.10 0.41 -1.86
N PHE A 61 9.87 0.65 -1.45
CA PHE A 61 9.17 -0.22 -0.51
C PHE A 61 8.98 -1.63 -1.10
N GLY A 62 8.58 -1.73 -2.37
CA GLY A 62 8.49 -3.00 -3.08
C GLY A 62 9.82 -3.75 -3.16
N PHE A 63 10.92 -3.05 -3.45
CA PHE A 63 12.25 -3.64 -3.49
C PHE A 63 12.68 -4.19 -2.11
N PHE A 64 12.51 -3.40 -1.05
CA PHE A 64 12.86 -3.81 0.30
C PHE A 64 12.06 -5.03 0.76
N LEU A 65 10.74 -5.03 0.52
CA LEU A 65 9.90 -6.17 0.83
C LEU A 65 10.30 -7.42 0.03
N THR A 66 10.64 -7.25 -1.25
CA THR A 66 11.02 -8.38 -2.10
C THR A 66 12.29 -9.06 -1.60
N GLN A 67 13.30 -8.28 -1.20
CA GLN A 67 14.52 -8.83 -0.60
C GLN A 67 14.22 -9.59 0.69
N LYS A 68 13.41 -9.03 1.59
CA LYS A 68 13.03 -9.69 2.84
C LYS A 68 12.19 -10.95 2.64
N VAL A 69 11.28 -10.95 1.67
CA VAL A 69 10.47 -12.12 1.34
C VAL A 69 11.33 -13.21 0.71
N ALA A 70 12.28 -12.86 -0.17
CA ALA A 70 13.20 -13.81 -0.76
C ALA A 70 14.07 -14.53 0.30
N ASP A 71 14.64 -13.79 1.24
CA ASP A 71 15.39 -14.35 2.38
C ASP A 71 14.52 -15.29 3.23
N TRP A 72 13.24 -14.95 3.40
CA TRP A 72 12.32 -15.73 4.22
C TRP A 72 11.89 -17.05 3.55
N ILE A 73 11.72 -17.03 2.24
CA ILE A 73 11.44 -18.23 1.44
C ILE A 73 12.64 -19.18 1.47
N MET A 74 13.87 -18.68 1.37
CA MET A 74 15.08 -19.51 1.39
C MET A 74 15.36 -20.16 2.75
N SER A 75 14.88 -19.57 3.84
CA SER A 75 15.12 -20.05 5.21
C SER A 75 14.00 -20.92 5.79
N THR A 76 12.86 -21.07 5.10
CA THR A 76 11.67 -21.75 5.64
C THR A 76 11.39 -23.07 4.90
N PRO A 77 11.22 -24.22 5.60
CA PRO A 77 10.85 -25.48 4.97
C PRO A 77 9.45 -25.44 4.32
N VAL A 78 9.33 -26.07 3.15
CA VAL A 78 8.23 -25.93 2.17
C VAL A 78 6.84 -26.22 2.75
N ASP A 79 6.72 -27.14 3.71
CA ASP A 79 5.43 -27.61 4.25
C ASP A 79 4.67 -26.59 5.13
N GLN A 80 5.32 -25.52 5.61
CA GLN A 80 4.68 -24.49 6.45
C GLN A 80 4.71 -23.08 5.84
N LEU A 81 5.28 -22.95 4.65
CA LEU A 81 5.60 -21.68 4.02
C LEU A 81 4.33 -20.87 3.71
N ASP A 82 3.32 -21.52 3.14
CA ASP A 82 2.18 -20.81 2.58
C ASP A 82 1.29 -20.17 3.66
N THR A 83 0.87 -20.94 4.66
CA THR A 83 -0.16 -20.45 5.60
C THR A 83 0.36 -19.33 6.50
N LYS A 84 1.61 -19.45 6.97
CA LYS A 84 2.19 -18.46 7.90
C LYS A 84 2.54 -17.15 7.18
N MET A 85 3.08 -17.25 5.97
CA MET A 85 3.50 -16.08 5.20
C MET A 85 2.29 -15.24 4.77
N PHE A 86 1.23 -15.85 4.20
CA PHE A 86 0.02 -15.12 3.81
C PHE A 86 -0.71 -14.49 5.00
N ASN A 87 -0.68 -15.14 6.18
CA ASN A 87 -1.30 -14.62 7.37
C ASN A 87 -0.54 -13.39 7.91
N ILE A 88 0.79 -13.45 7.98
CA ILE A 88 1.62 -12.33 8.46
C ILE A 88 1.53 -11.14 7.51
N ILE A 89 1.63 -11.36 6.20
CA ILE A 89 1.45 -10.31 5.18
C ILE A 89 0.05 -9.72 5.28
N GLY A 90 -0.97 -10.56 5.53
CA GLY A 90 -2.33 -10.09 5.72
C GLY A 90 -2.50 -9.16 6.93
N VAL A 91 -1.88 -9.48 8.07
CA VAL A 91 -1.95 -8.63 9.27
C VAL A 91 -1.25 -7.29 9.03
N ILE A 92 -0.09 -7.30 8.38
CA ILE A 92 0.62 -6.07 7.99
C ILE A 92 -0.25 -5.22 7.07
N GLN A 93 -0.88 -5.83 6.07
CA GLN A 93 -1.79 -5.14 5.15
C GLN A 93 -2.95 -4.47 5.89
N VAL A 94 -3.58 -5.17 6.84
CA VAL A 94 -4.67 -4.61 7.65
C VAL A 94 -4.17 -3.45 8.51
N PHE A 95 -2.98 -3.57 9.10
CA PHE A 95 -2.37 -2.49 9.88
C PHE A 95 -2.09 -1.24 9.02
N VAL A 96 -1.59 -1.42 7.80
CA VAL A 96 -1.40 -0.33 6.84
C VAL A 96 -2.75 0.29 6.46
N CYS A 97 -3.79 -0.50 6.22
CA CYS A 97 -5.14 0.01 5.96
C CYS A 97 -5.71 0.77 7.17
N LEU A 98 -5.45 0.33 8.39
CA LEU A 98 -5.84 1.06 9.61
C LEU A 98 -5.10 2.40 9.73
N THR A 99 -3.90 2.49 9.18
CA THR A 99 -3.12 3.75 9.11
C THR A 99 -3.75 4.77 8.14
N CYS A 100 -4.70 4.38 7.27
CA CYS A 100 -5.52 5.35 6.54
C CYS A 100 -6.47 6.15 7.44
N ILE A 101 -6.88 5.61 8.60
CA ILE A 101 -7.77 6.31 9.55
C ILE A 101 -7.11 7.60 10.09
N PRO A 102 -5.87 7.57 10.64
CA PRO A 102 -5.19 8.80 11.04
C PRO A 102 -4.94 9.71 9.84
N MET A 103 -4.66 9.21 8.64
CA MET A 103 -4.56 10.07 7.46
C MET A 103 -5.86 10.84 7.18
N TYR A 104 -7.03 10.22 7.36
CA TYR A 104 -8.32 10.90 7.19
C TYR A 104 -8.56 11.99 8.25
N VAL A 105 -8.21 11.73 9.51
CA VAL A 105 -8.39 12.68 10.62
C VAL A 105 -7.37 13.82 10.59
N TYR A 106 -6.09 13.50 10.38
CA TYR A 106 -4.99 14.46 10.34
C TYR A 106 -4.84 15.15 8.99
N GLY A 107 -5.51 14.66 7.93
CA GLY A 107 -5.46 15.26 6.59
C GLY A 107 -5.86 16.73 6.56
N LYS A 108 -6.85 17.15 7.38
CA LYS A 108 -7.20 18.58 7.54
C LYS A 108 -6.08 19.39 8.18
N LYS A 109 -5.44 18.85 9.22
CA LYS A 109 -4.32 19.52 9.90
C LYS A 109 -3.07 19.63 9.03
N CYS A 110 -2.76 18.60 8.24
CA CYS A 110 -1.65 18.65 7.28
C CYS A 110 -1.91 19.68 6.17
N ARG A 111 -3.14 19.77 5.65
CA ARG A 111 -3.51 20.80 4.66
C ARG A 111 -3.42 22.22 5.22
N ASP A 112 -3.92 22.44 6.44
CA ASP A 112 -3.83 23.74 7.10
C ASP A 112 -2.36 24.12 7.40
N PHE A 113 -1.53 23.14 7.73
CA PHE A 113 -0.09 23.34 7.91
C PHE A 113 0.59 23.71 6.59
N THR A 114 0.35 22.99 5.50
CA THR A 114 0.99 23.32 4.21
C THR A 114 0.50 24.65 3.64
N HIS A 115 -0.76 25.04 3.89
CA HIS A 115 -1.26 26.36 3.49
C HIS A 115 -0.69 27.51 4.36
N ARG A 116 -0.26 27.22 5.59
CA ARG A 116 0.33 28.22 6.51
C ARG A 116 1.85 28.32 6.36
N TYR A 117 2.50 27.21 6.04
CA TYR A 117 3.94 27.11 5.76
C TYR A 117 4.11 26.85 4.27
N ASP A 118 3.78 27.86 3.47
CA ASP A 118 3.92 27.81 2.03
C ASP A 118 5.41 27.80 1.68
N VAL A 119 5.97 26.60 1.59
CA VAL A 119 7.39 26.36 1.32
C VAL A 119 7.82 27.00 -0.01
N LEU A 120 6.89 27.16 -0.97
CA LEU A 120 7.12 27.86 -2.23
C LEU A 120 7.37 29.36 -2.03
N LYS A 121 6.58 30.00 -1.16
CA LYS A 121 6.75 31.42 -0.82
C LYS A 121 8.03 31.70 -0.03
N TYR A 122 8.47 30.74 0.78
CA TYR A 122 9.76 30.81 1.49
C TYR A 122 10.97 30.57 0.58
N LEU A 123 10.81 29.81 -0.51
CA LEU A 123 11.86 29.52 -1.49
C LEU A 123 11.90 30.52 -2.67
N GLY A 124 10.98 31.49 -2.72
CA GLY A 124 11.00 32.57 -3.70
C GLY A 124 10.69 32.14 -5.13
N LEU A 125 10.00 31.00 -5.30
CA LEU A 125 9.57 30.44 -6.58
C LEU A 125 8.06 30.69 -6.71
N ASP A 126 7.69 31.93 -7.01
CA ASP A 126 6.34 32.36 -7.41
C ASP A 126 6.42 32.95 -8.83
#